data_AF-A0A424YWL9-F1
#
_entry.id   AF-A0A424YWL9-F1
#
_cell.length_a   1.000
_cell.length_b   1.000
_cell.length_c   1.000
_cell.angle_alpha   90.00
_cell.angle_beta   90.00
_cell.angle_gamma   90.00
#
_symmetry.space_group_name_H-M   'P 1'
#
loop_
_entity.id
_entity.type
_entity.pdbx_description
1 polymer ?
#
loop_
_entity_poly.entity_id
_entity_poly.type
_entity_poly.pdbx_seq_one_letter_code
_entity_poly.pdbx_strand_id
1 'polypeptide(L)'
;MDEISSQERTNLKGCIFPDKTELQERILKTHGDVIIGEHSRIDYGIFGYDVFIADSCYLKGDVTAEGDLRVGNFCEIDGSLIADADAYIGEGVTIRGKLSVMGNLDIGDNVIIENGFDARGTIEIRNPVPVIMYIILYVMMMLRIDREDEIDQLFEDLCSEDEHPLILPSHSHLDGSELRVRVPLIIGSACRLHGLFRGPQVSIGSNTTLFGSIRASDLVSLSPGVMIHGNVEAKNEIIIEEHVHVLGNVQGRLVTMDEDATVEGVIRSAGGLTIRRKKK
;
A
#
# COMPACT_ATOMS: atom_id res chain seq x y z
N MET A 1 -13.97 13.75 -32.87
CA MET A 1 -13.81 14.92 -32.00
C MET A 1 -13.92 14.32 -30.62
N ASP A 2 -12.78 13.77 -30.22
CA ASP A 2 -12.62 12.83 -29.11
C ASP A 2 -12.13 13.62 -27.91
N GLU A 3 -12.88 13.60 -26.81
CA GLU A 3 -12.39 13.98 -25.48
C GLU A 3 -12.83 12.89 -24.49
N ILE A 4 -11.90 11.94 -24.37
CA ILE A 4 -11.40 11.27 -23.16
C ILE A 4 -12.00 11.80 -21.83
N SER A 5 -12.74 10.96 -21.13
CA SER A 5 -12.74 10.91 -19.66
C SER A 5 -13.09 9.50 -19.18
N SER A 6 -12.22 8.53 -19.44
CA SER A 6 -12.25 7.27 -18.72
C SER A 6 -11.70 7.52 -17.32
N GLN A 7 -12.60 7.83 -16.38
CA GLN A 7 -12.35 7.78 -14.95
C GLN A 7 -11.68 6.44 -14.63
N GLU A 8 -10.44 6.49 -14.13
CA GLU A 8 -9.75 5.33 -13.58
C GLU A 8 -10.55 4.86 -12.37
N ARG A 9 -11.31 3.78 -12.59
CA ARG A 9 -12.00 3.04 -11.53
C ARG A 9 -10.94 2.57 -10.54
N THR A 10 -10.89 3.17 -9.36
CA THR A 10 -10.02 2.76 -8.26
C THR A 10 -10.55 1.45 -7.68
N ASN A 11 -10.39 0.36 -8.42
CA ASN A 11 -10.63 -0.98 -7.90
C ASN A 11 -9.79 -1.15 -6.62
N LEU A 12 -10.42 -1.45 -5.48
CA LEU A 12 -9.78 -1.95 -4.26
C LEU A 12 -9.02 -3.28 -4.45
N LYS A 13 -8.88 -3.75 -5.69
CA LYS A 13 -8.13 -4.92 -6.13
C LYS A 13 -6.65 -4.61 -6.39
N GLY A 14 -6.06 -3.67 -5.65
CA GLY A 14 -4.70 -3.17 -5.88
C GLY A 14 -3.92 -2.98 -4.59
N CYS A 15 -2.60 -2.91 -4.72
CA CYS A 15 -1.74 -2.37 -3.68
C CYS A 15 -1.65 -0.86 -3.87
N ILE A 16 -2.05 -0.09 -2.87
CA ILE A 16 -2.22 1.35 -2.99
C ILE A 16 -1.27 2.03 -2.03
N PHE A 17 -0.43 2.92 -2.53
CA PHE A 17 0.38 3.85 -1.75
C PHE A 17 -0.24 5.23 -1.96
N PRO A 18 -0.87 5.85 -0.97
CA PRO A 18 -1.52 7.15 -1.15
C PRO A 18 -0.52 8.27 -1.36
N ASP A 19 -1.03 9.43 -1.72
CA ASP A 19 -0.24 10.63 -1.95
C ASP A 19 0.63 10.96 -0.74
N LYS A 20 1.83 11.51 -1.01
CA LYS A 20 2.82 11.90 0.01
C LYS A 20 3.27 10.74 0.92
N THR A 21 3.08 9.49 0.49
CA THR A 21 3.69 8.35 1.19
C THR A 21 5.21 8.43 1.10
N GLU A 22 5.86 8.25 2.25
CA GLU A 22 7.31 8.28 2.35
C GLU A 22 7.86 6.97 2.91
N LEU A 23 8.91 6.44 2.27
CA LEU A 23 9.70 5.35 2.81
C LEU A 23 11.05 5.93 3.24
N GLN A 24 11.24 6.20 4.54
CA GLN A 24 12.46 6.78 5.09
C GLN A 24 13.03 5.90 6.20
N GLU A 25 14.35 5.70 6.23
CA GLU A 25 15.07 5.06 7.36
C GLU A 25 14.47 3.72 7.83
N ARG A 26 13.90 2.95 6.90
CA ARG A 26 13.17 1.68 7.13
C ARG A 26 11.78 1.81 7.75
N ILE A 27 11.13 2.96 7.64
CA ILE A 27 9.75 3.19 8.06
C ILE A 27 8.92 3.59 6.83
N LEU A 28 7.81 2.89 6.62
CA LEU A 28 6.77 3.26 5.67
C LEU A 28 5.78 4.18 6.37
N LYS A 29 5.84 5.47 6.02
CA LYS A 29 5.06 6.53 6.63
C LYS A 29 3.99 7.03 5.66
N THR A 30 2.75 7.03 6.11
CA THR A 30 1.62 7.68 5.46
C THR A 30 0.92 8.60 6.45
N HIS A 31 0.13 9.55 5.93
CA HIS A 31 -0.71 10.43 6.74
C HIS A 31 -2.08 9.81 7.05
N GLY A 32 -2.57 8.94 6.17
CA GLY A 32 -3.87 8.27 6.35
C GLY A 32 -3.76 6.92 7.03
N ASP A 33 -4.84 6.16 6.91
CA ASP A 33 -4.92 4.81 7.49
C ASP A 33 -4.04 3.82 6.72
N VAL A 34 -3.65 2.75 7.42
CA VAL A 34 -2.86 1.64 6.87
C VAL A 34 -3.63 0.35 7.01
N ILE A 35 -3.77 -0.37 5.91
CA ILE A 35 -4.41 -1.68 5.86
C ILE A 35 -3.39 -2.68 5.33
N ILE A 36 -3.09 -3.70 6.14
CA ILE A 36 -2.21 -4.81 5.81
C ILE A 36 -3.06 -6.07 5.75
N GLY A 37 -3.17 -6.64 4.56
CA GLY A 37 -3.90 -7.88 4.30
C GLY A 37 -3.16 -9.11 4.82
N GLU A 38 -3.92 -10.19 4.93
CA GLU A 38 -3.52 -11.44 5.56
C GLU A 38 -2.24 -12.04 4.96
N HIS A 39 -1.51 -12.81 5.75
CA HIS A 39 -0.30 -13.52 5.30
C HIS A 39 0.77 -12.61 4.68
N SER A 40 0.78 -11.33 5.04
CA SER A 40 1.78 -10.38 4.57
C SER A 40 3.04 -10.45 5.43
N ARG A 41 4.18 -10.15 4.80
CA ARG A 41 5.48 -10.10 5.45
C ARG A 41 6.15 -8.76 5.20
N ILE A 42 6.34 -7.99 6.25
CA ILE A 42 6.81 -6.61 6.18
C ILE A 42 8.04 -6.43 7.08
N ASP A 43 9.18 -6.09 6.49
CA ASP A 43 10.44 -5.89 7.21
C ASP A 43 10.69 -4.43 7.65
N TYR A 44 9.76 -3.52 7.31
CA TYR A 44 9.80 -2.10 7.64
C TYR A 44 8.94 -1.81 8.85
N GLY A 45 9.26 -0.70 9.52
CA GLY A 45 8.32 -0.08 10.44
C GLY A 45 7.16 0.54 9.67
N ILE A 46 6.04 0.72 10.34
CA ILE A 46 4.81 1.24 9.76
C ILE A 46 4.35 2.41 10.62
N PHE A 47 4.02 3.51 9.95
CA PHE A 47 3.48 4.71 10.58
C PHE A 47 2.28 5.20 9.78
N GLY A 48 1.15 5.35 10.45
CA GLY A 48 -0.07 5.91 9.88
C GLY A 48 -1.02 6.41 10.97
N TYR A 49 -2.21 6.84 10.54
CA TYR A 49 -3.25 7.30 11.46
C TYR A 49 -3.88 6.10 12.18
N ASP A 50 -4.84 5.41 11.58
CA ASP A 50 -5.28 4.10 12.05
C ASP A 50 -4.50 2.99 11.34
N VAL A 51 -4.10 1.95 12.07
CA VAL A 51 -3.37 0.81 11.48
C VAL A 51 -4.13 -0.48 11.70
N PHE A 52 -4.49 -1.14 10.60
CA PHE A 52 -5.19 -2.41 10.55
C PHE A 52 -4.26 -3.48 9.98
N ILE A 53 -3.90 -4.45 10.81
CA ILE A 53 -3.10 -5.61 10.44
C ILE A 53 -4.03 -6.82 10.45
N ALA A 54 -4.23 -7.46 9.32
CA ALA A 54 -5.05 -8.66 9.23
C ALA A 54 -4.30 -9.90 9.75
N ASP A 55 -4.99 -11.04 9.75
CA ASP A 55 -4.52 -12.28 10.38
C ASP A 55 -3.23 -12.84 9.75
N SER A 56 -2.48 -13.58 10.55
CA SER A 56 -1.30 -14.36 10.13
C SER A 56 -0.21 -13.52 9.44
N CYS A 57 -0.04 -12.26 9.83
CA CYS A 57 1.02 -11.39 9.33
C CYS A 57 2.32 -11.55 10.12
N TYR A 58 3.45 -11.30 9.46
CA TYR A 58 4.77 -11.21 10.09
C TYR A 58 5.37 -9.81 9.86
N LEU A 59 5.58 -9.07 10.93
CA LEU A 59 6.15 -7.72 10.89
C LEU A 59 7.46 -7.67 11.67
N LYS A 60 8.53 -7.22 11.01
CA LYS A 60 9.84 -7.08 11.65
C LYS A 60 10.04 -5.72 12.32
N GLY A 61 9.47 -4.67 11.72
CA GLY A 61 9.62 -3.30 12.19
C GLY A 61 8.59 -2.93 13.25
N ASP A 62 8.79 -1.75 13.84
CA ASP A 62 7.84 -1.16 14.78
C ASP A 62 6.59 -0.68 14.05
N VAL A 63 5.42 -0.79 14.68
CA VAL A 63 4.17 -0.24 14.16
C VAL A 63 3.70 0.86 15.08
N THR A 64 3.45 2.03 14.52
CA THR A 64 2.95 3.21 15.22
C THR A 64 1.66 3.67 14.55
N ALA A 65 0.59 3.75 15.34
CA ALA A 65 -0.69 4.33 14.97
C ALA A 65 -0.89 5.61 15.79
N GLU A 66 -1.11 6.75 15.13
CA GLU A 66 -1.53 8.01 15.79
C GLU A 66 -2.97 7.90 16.31
N GLY A 67 -3.78 7.02 15.73
CA GLY A 67 -5.11 6.66 16.17
C GLY A 67 -5.17 5.24 16.72
N ASP A 68 -6.12 4.46 16.22
CA ASP A 68 -6.40 3.10 16.65
C ASP A 68 -5.44 2.09 16.01
N LEU A 69 -5.00 1.11 16.80
CA LEU A 69 -4.22 -0.04 16.30
C LEU A 69 -5.05 -1.32 16.38
N ARG A 70 -5.24 -2.00 15.26
CA ARG A 70 -5.92 -3.30 15.19
C ARG A 70 -4.99 -4.35 14.62
N VAL A 71 -4.73 -5.39 15.39
CA VAL A 71 -3.90 -6.53 14.98
C VAL A 71 -4.74 -7.79 14.98
N GLY A 72 -4.80 -8.46 13.85
CA GLY A 72 -5.51 -9.71 13.64
C GLY A 72 -4.85 -10.90 14.33
N ASN A 73 -5.48 -12.05 14.21
CA ASN A 73 -5.08 -13.26 14.92
C ASN A 73 -3.76 -13.83 14.39
N PHE A 74 -3.03 -14.52 15.26
CA PHE A 74 -1.83 -15.30 14.92
C PHE A 74 -0.74 -14.49 14.21
N CYS A 75 -0.67 -13.18 14.48
CA CYS A 75 0.40 -12.34 13.96
C CYS A 75 1.68 -12.48 14.81
N GLU A 76 2.83 -12.35 14.17
CA GLU A 76 4.13 -12.28 14.84
C GLU A 76 4.79 -10.93 14.51
N ILE A 77 5.08 -10.16 15.55
CA ILE A 77 5.57 -8.79 15.45
C ILE A 77 6.86 -8.70 16.25
N ASP A 78 8.00 -8.63 15.56
CA ASP A 78 9.31 -8.53 16.21
C ASP A 78 9.55 -7.12 16.80
N GLY A 79 8.95 -6.10 16.19
CA GLY A 79 9.01 -4.72 16.64
C GLY A 79 8.08 -4.41 17.81
N SER A 80 8.09 -3.15 18.21
CA SER A 80 7.18 -2.57 19.20
C SER A 80 5.89 -2.10 18.55
N LEU A 81 4.81 -2.14 19.31
CA LEU A 81 3.50 -1.64 18.92
C LEU A 81 3.16 -0.40 19.74
N ILE A 82 2.84 0.70 19.06
CA ILE A 82 2.49 1.97 19.66
C ILE A 82 1.14 2.40 19.11
N ALA A 83 0.20 2.69 20.00
CA ALA A 83 -1.11 3.26 19.68
C ALA A 83 -1.37 4.48 20.57
N ASP A 84 -1.59 5.63 19.95
CA ASP A 84 -1.92 6.87 20.65
C ASP A 84 -3.41 6.97 21.04
N ALA A 85 -4.27 6.12 20.47
CA ALA A 85 -5.66 5.90 20.90
C ALA A 85 -5.87 4.47 21.43
N ASP A 86 -6.90 3.77 20.97
CA ASP A 86 -7.25 2.43 21.45
C ASP A 86 -6.50 1.34 20.66
N ALA A 87 -6.23 0.21 21.30
CA ALA A 87 -5.60 -0.94 20.65
C ALA A 87 -6.41 -2.22 20.82
N TYR A 88 -6.52 -2.98 19.73
CA TYR A 88 -7.22 -4.26 19.67
C TYR A 88 -6.25 -5.31 19.15
N ILE A 89 -5.87 -6.26 19.99
CA ILE A 89 -4.91 -7.32 19.67
C ILE A 89 -5.65 -8.65 19.62
N GLY A 90 -5.62 -9.32 18.47
CA GLY A 90 -6.27 -10.61 18.23
C GLY A 90 -5.66 -11.77 19.00
N GLU A 91 -6.29 -12.93 18.88
CA GLU A 91 -5.85 -14.16 19.54
C GLU A 91 -4.50 -14.67 19.00
N GLY A 92 -3.66 -15.20 19.88
CA GLY A 92 -2.42 -15.88 19.50
C GLY A 92 -1.34 -14.97 18.91
N VAL A 93 -1.47 -13.64 19.10
CA VAL A 93 -0.47 -12.68 18.65
C VAL A 93 0.78 -12.76 19.53
N THR A 94 1.96 -12.76 18.89
CA THR A 94 3.25 -12.68 19.57
C THR A 94 3.92 -11.35 19.25
N ILE A 95 4.17 -10.54 20.29
CA ILE A 95 4.85 -9.24 20.21
C ILE A 95 6.18 -9.39 20.93
N ARG A 96 7.30 -9.34 20.19
CA ARG A 96 8.63 -9.38 20.81
C ARG A 96 9.04 -8.01 21.34
N GLY A 97 8.61 -6.92 20.72
CA GLY A 97 8.83 -5.57 21.22
C GLY A 97 7.95 -5.20 22.41
N LYS A 98 7.90 -3.90 22.71
CA LYS A 98 7.00 -3.35 23.75
C LYS A 98 5.66 -3.00 23.13
N LEU A 99 4.56 -3.25 23.84
CA LEU A 99 3.24 -2.71 23.50
C LEU A 99 2.97 -1.44 24.34
N SER A 100 2.67 -0.31 23.71
CA SER A 100 2.38 0.96 24.37
C SER A 100 1.08 1.53 23.83
N VAL A 101 0.09 1.70 24.71
CA VAL A 101 -1.27 2.11 24.35
C VAL A 101 -1.69 3.26 25.26
N MET A 102 -2.02 4.42 24.67
CA MET A 102 -2.45 5.58 25.45
C MET A 102 -3.94 5.52 25.82
N GLY A 103 -4.76 4.81 25.04
CA GLY A 103 -6.19 4.57 25.28
C GLY A 103 -6.47 3.21 25.93
N ASN A 104 -7.62 2.65 25.58
CA ASN A 104 -8.07 1.33 26.01
C ASN A 104 -7.37 0.22 25.23
N LEU A 105 -7.21 -0.94 25.86
CA LEU A 105 -6.53 -2.08 25.31
C LEU A 105 -7.41 -3.33 25.42
N ASP A 106 -7.91 -3.77 24.28
CA ASP A 106 -8.61 -5.04 24.12
C ASP A 106 -7.62 -6.11 23.65
N ILE A 107 -7.45 -7.19 24.40
CA ILE A 107 -6.51 -8.26 24.10
C ILE A 107 -7.24 -9.60 24.02
N GLY A 108 -7.02 -10.34 22.94
CA GLY A 108 -7.52 -11.70 22.73
C GLY A 108 -6.80 -12.75 23.57
N ASP A 109 -7.19 -14.00 23.39
CA ASP A 109 -6.59 -15.11 24.13
C ASP A 109 -5.17 -15.43 23.64
N ASN A 110 -4.33 -16.00 24.50
CA ASN A 110 -2.99 -16.50 24.15
C ASN A 110 -2.03 -15.47 23.53
N VAL A 111 -2.19 -14.18 23.86
CA VAL A 111 -1.24 -13.14 23.42
C VAL A 111 0.03 -13.17 24.27
N ILE A 112 1.19 -13.13 23.60
CA ILE A 112 2.51 -13.14 24.22
C ILE A 112 3.19 -11.80 23.96
N ILE A 113 3.64 -11.11 25.01
CA ILE A 113 4.37 -9.84 24.92
C ILE A 113 5.70 -9.98 25.66
N GLU A 114 6.82 -10.04 24.94
CA GLU A 114 8.13 -10.37 25.53
C GLU A 114 8.72 -9.20 26.33
N ASN A 115 8.67 -7.98 25.80
CA ASN A 115 9.25 -6.79 26.45
C ASN A 115 8.24 -5.97 27.28
N GLY A 116 7.11 -6.58 27.64
CA GLY A 116 6.06 -5.98 28.46
C GLY A 116 5.14 -5.02 27.71
N PHE A 117 4.10 -4.56 28.41
CA PHE A 117 3.13 -3.62 27.87
C PHE A 117 2.82 -2.48 28.85
N ASP A 118 2.43 -1.33 28.30
CA ASP A 118 2.01 -0.13 29.03
C ASP A 118 0.69 0.34 28.43
N ALA A 119 -0.37 0.39 29.25
CA ALA A 119 -1.69 0.82 28.83
C ALA A 119 -2.23 1.81 29.86
N ARG A 120 -2.61 3.02 29.41
CA ARG A 120 -3.13 4.07 30.31
C ARG A 120 -4.64 4.02 30.51
N GLY A 121 -5.37 3.43 29.56
CA GLY A 121 -6.82 3.21 29.66
C GLY A 121 -7.20 1.88 30.30
N THR A 122 -8.43 1.44 30.02
CA THR A 122 -8.95 0.16 30.54
C THR A 122 -8.38 -0.99 29.74
N ILE A 123 -8.00 -2.09 30.40
CA ILE A 123 -7.55 -3.32 29.76
C ILE A 123 -8.66 -4.36 29.87
N GLU A 124 -9.19 -4.81 28.74
CA GLU A 124 -10.18 -5.89 28.69
C GLU A 124 -9.61 -7.09 27.93
N ILE A 125 -9.71 -8.28 28.55
CA ILE A 125 -9.35 -9.53 27.89
C ILE A 125 -10.62 -10.10 27.27
N ARG A 126 -10.76 -9.89 25.97
CA ARG A 126 -11.85 -10.36 25.13
C ARG A 126 -11.29 -10.58 23.74
N ASN A 127 -11.62 -11.69 23.07
CA ASN A 127 -11.33 -11.80 21.65
C ASN A 127 -12.28 -10.84 20.93
N PRO A 128 -11.80 -9.65 20.47
CA PRO A 128 -12.70 -8.65 19.95
C PRO A 128 -13.18 -9.16 18.60
N VAL A 129 -14.40 -9.71 18.55
CA VAL A 129 -15.03 -10.03 17.28
C VAL A 129 -15.11 -8.71 16.51
N PRO A 130 -14.49 -8.59 15.32
CA PRO A 130 -14.50 -7.34 14.59
C PRO A 130 -15.94 -6.86 14.43
N VAL A 131 -16.29 -5.70 15.00
CA VAL A 131 -17.65 -5.13 14.89
C VAL A 131 -18.03 -4.99 13.41
N ILE A 132 -17.05 -4.76 12.55
CA ILE A 132 -17.22 -4.76 11.09
C ILE A 132 -17.75 -6.09 10.56
N MET A 133 -17.39 -7.24 11.13
CA MET A 133 -17.95 -8.54 10.74
C MET A 133 -19.42 -8.67 11.14
N TYR A 134 -19.84 -8.07 12.26
CA TYR A 134 -21.26 -7.96 12.60
C TYR A 134 -22.00 -7.05 11.63
N ILE A 135 -21.42 -5.90 11.28
CA ILE A 135 -22.02 -4.99 10.31
C ILE A 135 -22.11 -5.65 8.94
N ILE A 136 -21.05 -6.30 8.46
CA ILE A 136 -21.02 -7.04 7.19
C ILE A 136 -22.04 -8.19 7.21
N LEU A 137 -22.07 -9.01 8.27
CA LEU A 137 -23.05 -10.10 8.38
C LEU A 137 -24.50 -9.56 8.42
N TYR A 138 -24.72 -8.46 9.15
CA TYR A 138 -26.01 -7.78 9.22
C TYR A 138 -26.44 -7.21 7.87
N VAL A 139 -25.53 -6.53 7.18
CA VAL A 139 -25.74 -5.96 5.83
C VAL A 139 -26.00 -7.07 4.82
N MET A 140 -25.20 -8.14 4.81
CA MET A 140 -25.40 -9.33 3.97
C MET A 140 -26.75 -10.00 4.23
N MET A 141 -27.13 -10.14 5.50
CA MET A 141 -28.39 -10.77 5.92
C MET A 141 -29.61 -9.89 5.58
N MET A 142 -29.49 -8.56 5.67
CA MET A 142 -30.54 -7.60 5.30
C MET A 142 -30.72 -7.49 3.79
N LEU A 143 -29.63 -7.46 3.02
CA LEU A 143 -29.68 -7.14 1.60
C LEU A 143 -29.91 -8.36 0.69
N ARG A 144 -29.74 -9.61 1.17
CA ARG A 144 -29.75 -10.81 0.30
C ARG A 144 -28.87 -10.63 -0.95
N ILE A 145 -27.75 -9.93 -0.82
CA ILE A 145 -26.85 -9.63 -1.93
C ILE A 145 -25.92 -10.82 -2.15
N ASP A 146 -25.96 -11.35 -3.37
CA ASP A 146 -25.15 -12.46 -3.86
C ASP A 146 -24.17 -12.00 -4.97
N ARG A 147 -23.81 -10.70 -5.00
CA ARG A 147 -22.93 -10.15 -6.05
C ARG A 147 -21.93 -9.13 -5.51
N GLU A 148 -20.67 -9.40 -5.82
CA GLU A 148 -19.48 -8.61 -5.48
C GLU A 148 -19.56 -7.16 -5.98
N ASP A 149 -20.27 -6.89 -7.08
CA ASP A 149 -20.26 -5.58 -7.76
C ASP A 149 -20.94 -4.44 -6.99
N GLU A 150 -21.87 -4.73 -6.07
CA GLU A 150 -22.63 -3.70 -5.32
C GLU A 150 -21.87 -3.23 -4.06
N ILE A 151 -20.85 -3.98 -3.63
CA ILE A 151 -20.03 -3.65 -2.46
C ILE A 151 -19.05 -2.53 -2.82
N ASP A 152 -18.44 -2.59 -3.99
CA ASP A 152 -17.43 -1.61 -4.44
C ASP A 152 -17.99 -0.17 -4.49
N GLN A 153 -19.25 0.00 -4.94
CA GLN A 153 -19.90 1.31 -5.03
C GLN A 153 -20.21 1.93 -3.66
N LEU A 154 -20.63 1.12 -2.70
CA LEU A 154 -20.95 1.60 -1.36
C LEU A 154 -19.70 2.03 -0.58
N PHE A 155 -18.55 1.40 -0.87
CA PHE A 155 -17.24 1.78 -0.31
C PHE A 155 -16.70 3.06 -0.97
N GLU A 156 -16.88 3.24 -2.28
CA GLU A 156 -16.51 4.47 -2.98
C GLU A 156 -17.27 5.70 -2.44
N ASP A 157 -18.57 5.57 -2.16
CA ASP A 157 -19.40 6.67 -1.63
C ASP A 157 -19.04 7.08 -0.18
N LEU A 158 -18.34 6.23 0.56
CA LEU A 158 -17.95 6.46 1.97
C LEU A 158 -16.52 7.03 2.12
N CYS A 159 -15.67 6.84 1.10
CA CYS A 159 -14.33 7.43 1.07
C CYS A 159 -14.41 8.85 0.51
N SER A 160 -14.14 9.87 1.34
CA SER A 160 -13.92 11.23 0.83
C SER A 160 -12.78 11.23 -0.18
N GLU A 161 -12.95 11.95 -1.31
CA GLU A 161 -12.07 11.94 -2.50
C GLU A 161 -10.58 12.24 -2.27
N ASP A 162 -10.15 12.61 -1.06
CA ASP A 162 -8.82 13.19 -0.82
C ASP A 162 -7.81 12.29 -0.07
N GLU A 163 -8.20 11.20 0.60
CA GLU A 163 -7.25 10.33 1.32
C GLU A 163 -7.62 8.85 1.19
N HIS A 164 -7.02 8.18 0.19
CA HIS A 164 -7.04 6.72 0.14
C HIS A 164 -6.12 6.15 1.24
N PRO A 165 -6.48 5.04 1.89
CA PRO A 165 -5.59 4.37 2.83
C PRO A 165 -4.38 3.76 2.08
N LEU A 166 -3.28 3.58 2.80
CA LEU A 166 -2.18 2.71 2.37
C LEU A 166 -2.65 1.26 2.44
N ILE A 167 -2.79 0.59 1.30
CA ILE A 167 -3.24 -0.80 1.21
C ILE A 167 -2.08 -1.69 0.76
N LEU A 168 -1.62 -2.53 1.69
CA LEU A 168 -0.77 -3.68 1.41
C LEU A 168 -1.66 -4.93 1.36
N PRO A 169 -2.05 -5.42 0.17
CA PRO A 169 -3.01 -6.53 0.03
C PRO A 169 -2.46 -7.84 0.58
N SER A 170 -3.31 -8.86 0.71
CA SER A 170 -2.90 -10.16 1.23
C SER A 170 -1.70 -10.74 0.47
N HIS A 171 -0.78 -11.35 1.22
CA HIS A 171 0.49 -11.87 0.73
C HIS A 171 1.41 -10.81 0.10
N SER A 172 1.35 -9.57 0.59
CA SER A 172 2.35 -8.57 0.26
C SER A 172 3.68 -8.93 0.91
N HIS A 173 4.76 -8.77 0.15
CA HIS A 173 6.12 -8.94 0.67
C HIS A 173 6.86 -7.62 0.51
N LEU A 174 7.13 -6.95 1.61
CA LEU A 174 7.87 -5.68 1.64
C LEU A 174 9.14 -5.88 2.46
N ASP A 175 10.26 -6.09 1.77
CA ASP A 175 11.57 -6.32 2.37
C ASP A 175 12.55 -5.15 2.15
N GLY A 176 13.69 -5.16 2.84
CA GLY A 176 14.69 -4.08 2.78
C GLY A 176 15.21 -3.68 1.39
N SER A 177 14.85 -4.43 0.34
CA SER A 177 15.26 -4.21 -1.04
C SER A 177 14.11 -4.16 -2.04
N GLU A 178 13.00 -4.86 -1.81
CA GLU A 178 11.89 -4.96 -2.74
C GLU A 178 10.50 -4.95 -2.08
N LEU A 179 9.55 -4.33 -2.77
CA LEU A 179 8.12 -4.57 -2.61
C LEU A 179 7.66 -5.52 -3.73
N ARG A 180 7.04 -6.63 -3.36
CA ARG A 180 6.46 -7.60 -4.28
C ARG A 180 4.98 -7.82 -3.96
N VAL A 181 4.15 -7.57 -4.97
CA VAL A 181 2.69 -7.76 -4.89
C VAL A 181 2.17 -8.55 -6.10
N ARG A 182 1.02 -9.20 -5.92
CA ARG A 182 0.36 -10.02 -6.96
C ARG A 182 -0.78 -9.29 -7.69
N VAL A 183 -1.12 -8.10 -7.22
CA VAL A 183 -2.17 -7.24 -7.74
C VAL A 183 -1.57 -5.95 -8.29
N PRO A 184 -2.28 -5.17 -9.13
CA PRO A 184 -1.82 -3.88 -9.61
C PRO A 184 -1.30 -2.99 -8.46
N LEU A 185 -0.13 -2.39 -8.67
CA LEU A 185 0.48 -1.47 -7.73
C LEU A 185 0.21 -0.03 -8.20
N ILE A 186 -0.47 0.74 -7.37
CA ILE A 186 -0.82 2.13 -7.59
C ILE A 186 -0.07 2.96 -6.55
N ILE A 187 0.87 3.77 -7.01
CA ILE A 187 1.58 4.73 -6.18
C ILE A 187 1.00 6.11 -6.50
N GLY A 188 0.57 6.83 -5.47
CA GLY A 188 0.03 8.18 -5.56
C GLY A 188 1.06 9.23 -5.97
N SER A 189 0.65 10.48 -5.86
CA SER A 189 1.43 11.65 -6.21
C SER A 189 2.30 12.15 -5.05
N ALA A 190 3.37 12.86 -5.39
CA ALA A 190 4.30 13.45 -4.42
C ALA A 190 4.89 12.44 -3.40
N CYS A 191 4.95 11.16 -3.77
CA CYS A 191 5.53 10.12 -2.93
C CYS A 191 7.06 10.13 -3.01
N ARG A 192 7.70 9.66 -1.93
CA ARG A 192 9.16 9.51 -1.88
C ARG A 192 9.50 8.11 -1.40
N LEU A 193 9.82 7.22 -2.33
CA LEU A 193 9.97 5.79 -2.07
C LEU A 193 11.36 5.29 -2.47
N HIS A 194 11.80 4.16 -1.91
CA HIS A 194 13.07 3.52 -2.29
C HIS A 194 12.93 2.02 -2.45
N GLY A 195 13.84 1.41 -3.22
CA GLY A 195 13.86 -0.03 -3.46
C GLY A 195 13.25 -0.47 -4.80
N LEU A 196 13.09 -1.77 -4.99
CA LEU A 196 12.56 -2.38 -6.19
C LEU A 196 11.05 -2.63 -6.05
N PHE A 197 10.25 -2.06 -6.95
CA PHE A 197 8.80 -2.25 -6.94
C PHE A 197 8.40 -3.26 -8.01
N ARG A 198 7.76 -4.35 -7.58
CA ARG A 198 7.41 -5.48 -8.44
C ARG A 198 5.93 -5.82 -8.33
N GLY A 199 5.25 -5.78 -9.48
CA GLY A 199 3.84 -6.12 -9.60
C GLY A 199 3.46 -6.56 -11.01
N PRO A 200 2.21 -6.96 -11.24
CA PRO A 200 1.69 -7.21 -12.58
C PRO A 200 1.64 -5.91 -13.40
N GLN A 201 1.09 -4.86 -12.81
CA GLN A 201 0.98 -3.52 -13.37
C GLN A 201 1.46 -2.53 -12.31
N VAL A 202 2.16 -1.47 -12.74
CA VAL A 202 2.66 -0.42 -11.83
C VAL A 202 2.30 0.93 -12.41
N SER A 203 1.48 1.69 -11.68
CA SER A 203 1.13 3.08 -11.99
C SER A 203 1.74 3.98 -10.93
N ILE A 204 2.40 5.06 -11.35
CA ILE A 204 3.02 6.04 -10.45
C ILE A 204 2.46 7.43 -10.76
N GLY A 205 1.85 8.04 -9.75
CA GLY A 205 1.28 9.38 -9.77
C GLY A 205 2.31 10.49 -9.88
N SER A 206 1.83 11.70 -10.08
CA SER A 206 2.65 12.84 -10.52
C SER A 206 3.64 13.29 -9.45
N ASN A 207 4.76 13.87 -9.87
CA ASN A 207 5.80 14.42 -8.97
C ASN A 207 6.34 13.43 -7.92
N THR A 208 6.21 12.13 -8.15
CA THR A 208 6.73 11.10 -7.26
C THR A 208 8.19 10.80 -7.58
N THR A 209 9.02 10.67 -6.55
CA THR A 209 10.44 10.29 -6.68
C THR A 209 10.66 8.88 -6.17
N LEU A 210 11.21 8.03 -7.04
CA LEU A 210 11.56 6.65 -6.73
C LEU A 210 13.09 6.47 -6.73
N PHE A 211 13.65 6.27 -5.55
CA PHE A 211 15.05 5.89 -5.34
C PHE A 211 15.23 4.37 -5.50
N GLY A 212 15.02 3.90 -6.73
CA GLY A 212 15.08 2.48 -7.03
C GLY A 212 14.55 2.14 -8.41
N SER A 213 14.17 0.88 -8.60
CA SER A 213 13.79 0.36 -9.92
C SER A 213 12.35 -0.15 -9.91
N ILE A 214 11.77 -0.27 -11.09
CA ILE A 214 10.41 -0.80 -11.30
C ILE A 214 10.51 -2.03 -12.18
N ARG A 215 9.79 -3.09 -11.82
CA ARG A 215 9.65 -4.29 -12.64
C ARG A 215 8.19 -4.74 -12.68
N ALA A 216 7.52 -4.48 -13.79
CA ALA A 216 6.18 -4.98 -14.05
C ALA A 216 6.18 -6.22 -14.95
N SER A 217 5.23 -7.14 -14.72
CA SER A 217 5.06 -8.27 -15.64
C SER A 217 4.17 -7.97 -16.85
N ASP A 218 3.50 -6.81 -16.87
CA ASP A 218 2.65 -6.38 -17.97
C ASP A 218 2.92 -4.90 -18.30
N LEU A 219 2.36 -3.97 -17.52
CA LEU A 219 2.36 -2.53 -17.81
C LEU A 219 3.09 -1.71 -16.74
N VAL A 220 3.83 -0.68 -17.17
CA VAL A 220 4.25 0.44 -16.31
C VAL A 220 3.67 1.74 -16.86
N SER A 221 3.05 2.55 -16.02
CA SER A 221 2.59 3.91 -16.33
C SER A 221 3.25 4.92 -15.39
N LEU A 222 3.94 5.92 -15.94
CA LEU A 222 4.56 7.00 -15.20
C LEU A 222 3.87 8.32 -15.54
N SER A 223 3.16 8.89 -14.56
CA SER A 223 2.49 10.19 -14.68
C SER A 223 3.49 11.36 -14.74
N PRO A 224 3.03 12.59 -15.08
CA PRO A 224 3.93 13.71 -15.29
C PRO A 224 4.83 14.05 -14.10
N GLY A 225 6.07 14.45 -14.39
CA GLY A 225 7.03 14.89 -13.37
C GLY A 225 7.60 13.78 -12.47
N VAL A 226 7.33 12.51 -12.77
CA VAL A 226 7.91 11.38 -12.02
C VAL A 226 9.42 11.32 -12.24
N MET A 227 10.17 11.05 -11.16
CA MET A 227 11.62 10.87 -11.19
C MET A 227 12.00 9.46 -10.74
N ILE A 228 12.60 8.67 -11.63
CA ILE A 228 13.06 7.30 -11.33
C ILE A 228 14.58 7.26 -11.39
N HIS A 229 15.22 6.89 -10.28
CA HIS A 229 16.69 6.80 -10.21
C HIS A 229 17.27 5.49 -10.76
N GLY A 230 16.47 4.43 -10.83
CA GLY A 230 16.88 3.12 -11.32
C GLY A 230 16.29 2.77 -12.68
N ASN A 231 16.19 1.46 -12.95
CA ASN A 231 15.69 0.96 -14.22
C ASN A 231 14.16 0.82 -14.20
N VAL A 232 13.55 0.96 -15.37
CA VAL A 232 12.13 0.70 -15.58
C VAL A 232 11.97 -0.46 -16.54
N GLU A 233 11.46 -1.58 -16.05
CA GLU A 233 11.28 -2.80 -16.82
C GLU A 233 9.81 -3.22 -16.83
N ALA A 234 9.27 -3.48 -18.02
CA ALA A 234 7.97 -4.11 -18.21
C ALA A 234 8.07 -5.19 -19.28
N LYS A 235 7.30 -6.28 -19.16
CA LYS A 235 7.30 -7.29 -20.23
C LYS A 235 6.53 -6.84 -21.47
N ASN A 236 5.52 -5.99 -21.30
CA ASN A 236 4.59 -5.64 -22.37
C ASN A 236 4.70 -4.16 -22.76
N GLU A 237 4.18 -3.25 -21.95
CA GLU A 237 4.08 -1.85 -22.31
C GLU A 237 4.64 -0.93 -21.21
N ILE A 238 5.28 0.16 -21.63
CA ILE A 238 5.72 1.24 -20.75
C ILE A 238 5.19 2.55 -21.32
N ILE A 239 4.45 3.29 -20.50
CA ILE A 239 3.91 4.61 -20.80
C ILE A 239 4.66 5.63 -19.93
N ILE A 240 5.27 6.62 -20.58
CA ILE A 240 6.04 7.68 -19.94
C ILE A 240 5.41 9.02 -20.36
N GLU A 241 4.82 9.74 -19.41
CA GLU A 241 4.19 11.04 -19.64
C GLU A 241 5.21 12.20 -19.63
N GLU A 242 4.72 13.43 -19.82
CA GLU A 242 5.52 14.65 -19.92
C GLU A 242 6.39 14.90 -18.67
N HIS A 243 7.59 15.44 -18.87
CA HIS A 243 8.52 15.79 -17.79
C HIS A 243 8.92 14.63 -16.87
N VAL A 244 8.74 13.38 -17.28
CA VAL A 244 9.28 12.23 -16.54
C VAL A 244 10.78 12.12 -16.77
N HIS A 245 11.53 11.88 -15.69
CA HIS A 245 12.98 11.70 -15.72
C HIS A 245 13.37 10.30 -15.24
N VAL A 246 13.90 9.47 -16.13
CA VAL A 246 14.45 8.14 -15.81
C VAL A 246 15.96 8.17 -15.95
N LEU A 247 16.68 8.02 -14.84
CA LEU A 247 18.14 7.99 -14.82
C LEU A 247 18.71 6.64 -15.30
N GLY A 248 17.95 5.55 -15.11
CA GLY A 248 18.36 4.22 -15.54
C GLY A 248 17.91 3.84 -16.96
N ASN A 249 17.95 2.54 -17.23
CA ASN A 249 17.51 1.97 -18.51
C ASN A 249 16.00 1.75 -18.53
N VAL A 250 15.41 1.83 -19.71
CA VAL A 250 13.99 1.51 -19.95
C VAL A 250 13.91 0.29 -20.85
N GLN A 251 13.24 -0.76 -20.41
CA GLN A 251 13.10 -2.01 -21.17
C GLN A 251 11.65 -2.50 -21.21
N GLY A 252 11.06 -2.48 -22.41
CA GLY A 252 9.69 -2.91 -22.68
C GLY A 252 9.55 -3.58 -24.04
N ARG A 253 8.41 -4.25 -24.31
CA ARG A 253 8.08 -4.65 -25.68
C ARG A 253 7.64 -3.42 -26.47
N LEU A 254 6.67 -2.67 -25.95
CA LEU A 254 6.26 -1.36 -26.47
C LEU A 254 6.65 -0.28 -25.48
N VAL A 255 7.26 0.80 -25.96
CA VAL A 255 7.55 1.98 -25.15
C VAL A 255 6.90 3.18 -25.82
N THR A 256 6.00 3.84 -25.09
CA THR A 256 5.35 5.08 -25.50
C THR A 256 5.83 6.18 -24.57
N MET A 257 6.51 7.19 -25.10
CA MET A 257 7.00 8.31 -24.31
C MET A 257 6.55 9.64 -24.89
N ASP A 258 6.34 10.62 -24.03
CA ASP A 258 6.18 12.01 -24.44
C ASP A 258 7.52 12.61 -24.92
N GLU A 259 7.48 13.64 -25.76
CA GLU A 259 8.67 14.31 -26.26
C GLU A 259 9.44 15.08 -25.18
N ASP A 260 8.76 15.50 -24.11
CA ASP A 260 9.36 16.21 -22.98
C ASP A 260 9.88 15.24 -21.88
N ALA A 261 9.75 13.94 -22.08
CA ALA A 261 10.31 12.94 -21.17
C ALA A 261 11.80 12.69 -21.43
N THR A 262 12.59 12.53 -20.36
CA THR A 262 14.04 12.31 -20.44
C THR A 262 14.40 10.92 -19.91
N VAL A 263 15.15 10.17 -20.70
CA VAL A 263 15.77 8.90 -20.29
C VAL A 263 17.27 9.00 -20.51
N GLU A 264 18.07 8.90 -19.44
CA GLU A 264 19.53 9.00 -19.53
C GLU A 264 20.19 7.67 -19.90
N GLY A 265 19.54 6.54 -19.59
CA GLY A 265 20.01 5.21 -19.93
C GLY A 265 19.65 4.74 -21.33
N VAL A 266 19.81 3.44 -21.57
CA VAL A 266 19.48 2.79 -22.85
C VAL A 266 17.99 2.43 -22.87
N ILE A 267 17.31 2.82 -23.95
CA ILE A 267 15.94 2.38 -24.23
C ILE A 267 15.99 1.10 -25.08
N ARG A 268 15.37 0.03 -24.60
CA ARG A 268 15.20 -1.24 -25.31
C ARG A 268 13.71 -1.51 -25.53
N SER A 269 13.27 -1.36 -26.77
CA SER A 269 11.87 -1.53 -27.17
C SER A 269 11.75 -2.55 -28.32
N ALA A 270 11.61 -3.83 -28.00
CA ALA A 270 11.66 -4.91 -29.00
C ALA A 270 10.53 -4.86 -30.04
N GLY A 271 9.37 -4.30 -29.67
CA GLY A 271 8.18 -4.15 -30.49
C GLY A 271 7.94 -2.74 -31.03
N GLY A 272 8.78 -1.76 -30.68
CA GLY A 272 8.71 -0.39 -31.19
C GLY A 272 8.70 0.69 -30.09
N LEU A 273 9.25 1.85 -30.45
CA LEU A 273 9.24 3.08 -29.66
C LEU A 273 8.32 4.10 -30.34
N THR A 274 7.35 4.65 -29.60
CA THR A 274 6.45 5.70 -30.07
C THR A 274 6.70 6.97 -29.25
N ILE A 275 6.99 8.07 -29.94
CA ILE A 275 7.12 9.39 -29.30
C ILE A 275 5.85 10.19 -29.60
N ARG A 276 5.10 10.55 -28.55
CA ARG A 276 3.91 11.40 -28.64
C ARG A 276 4.34 12.87 -28.60
N ARG A 277 3.66 13.69 -29.40
CA ARG A 277 3.78 15.15 -29.37
C ARG A 277 2.41 15.76 -29.11
N LYS A 278 2.27 16.62 -28.12
CA LYS A 278 1.08 17.47 -28.01
C LYS A 278 1.08 18.43 -29.20
N LYS A 279 0.07 18.33 -30.08
CA LYS A 279 -0.20 19.40 -31.04
C LYS A 279 -0.57 20.65 -30.24
N LYS A 280 0.28 21.68 -30.34
CA LYS A 280 -0.02 23.05 -29.92
C LYS A 280 -1.31 23.57 -30.54
#